data_AF-A0A2M6ZIZ2-F1
#
_entry.id   AF-A0A2M6ZIZ2-F1
#
_cell.length_a   1.000
_cell.length_b   1.000
_cell.length_c   1.000
_cell.angle_alpha   90.00
_cell.angle_beta   90.00
_cell.angle_gamma   90.00
#
_symmetry.space_group_name_H-M   'P 1'
#
loop_
_entity.id
_entity.type
_entity.pdbx_description
1 polymer ?
#
loop_
_entity_poly.entity_id
_entity_poly.type
_entity_poly.pdbx_seq_one_letter_code
_entity_poly.pdbx_strand_id
1 'polypeptide(L)'
;TYLASSRFRERIVFADYYDPATAGPSNDTVQIVDPVNASNNVARLYTAANADAIVDAALEAGDAIDAALAAPNKQLTVAYWQKVFGPSFQA
;
A
#
# COMPACT_ATOMS: atom_id res chain seq x y z
N THR A 1 1.20 7.32 6.10
CA THR A 1 1.33 5.91 5.66
C THR A 1 2.12 5.84 4.36
N TYR A 2 3.00 4.83 4.19
CA TYR A 2 3.95 4.74 3.06
C TYR A 2 3.30 4.78 1.67
N LEU A 3 2.18 4.07 1.47
CA LEU A 3 1.45 4.07 0.18
C LEU A 3 0.98 5.47 -0.21
N ALA A 4 0.44 6.24 0.75
CA ALA A 4 -0.01 7.60 0.52
C ALA A 4 1.15 8.58 0.22
N SER A 5 2.24 8.50 0.99
CA SER A 5 3.38 9.40 0.82
C SER A 5 4.17 9.15 -0.47
N SER A 6 4.39 7.89 -0.81
CA SER A 6 5.07 7.49 -2.06
C SER A 6 4.16 7.53 -3.29
N ARG A 7 2.85 7.72 -3.08
CA ARG A 7 1.79 7.54 -4.09
C ARG A 7 1.88 6.19 -4.80
N PHE A 8 2.45 5.18 -4.16
CA PHE A 8 2.75 3.88 -4.76
C PHE A 8 3.57 3.96 -6.06
N ARG A 9 4.45 4.98 -6.18
CA ARG A 9 5.36 5.20 -7.32
C ARG A 9 6.83 5.10 -6.94
N GLU A 10 7.15 5.03 -5.65
CA GLU A 10 8.52 4.81 -5.20
C GLU A 10 8.95 3.36 -5.50
N ARG A 11 10.15 3.21 -6.06
CA ARG A 11 10.71 1.91 -6.43
C ARG A 11 11.09 1.13 -5.18
N ILE A 12 10.58 -0.09 -5.06
CA ILE A 12 10.90 -1.03 -4.00
C ILE A 12 11.84 -2.11 -4.56
N VAL A 13 13.03 -2.23 -3.98
CA VAL A 13 14.05 -3.23 -4.34
C VAL A 13 14.70 -3.75 -3.07
N PHE A 14 15.02 -5.04 -3.06
CA PHE A 14 15.62 -5.76 -1.93
C PHE A 14 17.07 -6.16 -2.27
N ALA A 15 17.89 -6.37 -1.24
CA ALA A 15 19.32 -6.68 -1.39
C ALA A 15 19.69 -8.12 -0.99
N ASP A 16 18.68 -8.97 -0.79
CA ASP A 16 18.81 -10.28 -0.18
C ASP A 16 19.52 -11.30 -1.10
N TYR A 17 19.21 -11.30 -2.41
CA TYR A 17 19.74 -12.30 -3.36
C TYR A 17 20.51 -11.70 -4.54
N TYR A 18 20.52 -10.38 -4.68
CA TYR A 18 21.30 -9.67 -5.70
C TYR A 18 21.61 -8.24 -5.24
N ASP A 19 22.60 -7.60 -5.87
CA ASP A 19 22.89 -6.19 -5.65
C ASP A 19 21.76 -5.33 -6.28
N PRO A 20 21.05 -4.48 -5.51
CA PRO A 20 20.00 -3.60 -6.03
C PRO A 20 20.39 -2.80 -7.28
N ALA A 21 21.67 -2.48 -7.47
CA ALA A 21 22.18 -1.80 -8.67
C ALA A 21 22.01 -2.62 -9.96
N THR A 22 21.86 -3.94 -9.88
CA THR A 22 21.60 -4.84 -11.01
C THR A 22 20.15 -4.80 -11.48
N ALA A 23 19.23 -4.31 -10.66
CA ALA A 23 17.85 -4.10 -11.07
C ALA A 23 17.80 -2.90 -12.02
N GLY A 24 17.74 -3.18 -13.32
CA GLY A 24 17.76 -2.16 -14.38
C GLY A 24 16.62 -1.14 -14.28
N PRO A 25 16.69 -0.04 -15.05
CA PRO A 25 15.62 0.94 -15.11
C PRO A 25 14.32 0.32 -15.66
N SER A 26 13.18 0.77 -15.16
CA SER A 26 11.85 0.38 -15.64
C SER A 26 10.98 1.61 -15.87
N ASN A 27 10.09 1.53 -16.87
CA ASN A 27 9.06 2.52 -17.15
C ASN A 27 7.69 2.11 -16.61
N ASP A 28 7.62 0.99 -15.87
CA ASP A 28 6.38 0.55 -15.24
C ASP A 28 5.92 1.56 -14.18
N THR A 29 4.60 1.74 -14.08
CA THR A 29 3.97 2.68 -13.14
C THR A 29 4.35 2.36 -11.69
N VAL A 30 4.27 1.08 -11.32
CA VAL A 30 4.58 0.57 -9.98
C VAL A 30 5.76 -0.37 -10.12
N GLN A 31 6.78 -0.16 -9.30
CA GLN A 31 8.04 -0.92 -9.38
C GLN A 31 8.31 -1.61 -8.06
N ILE A 32 7.96 -2.90 -8.00
CA ILE A 32 8.31 -3.78 -6.90
C ILE A 32 9.13 -4.90 -7.52
N VAL A 33 10.45 -4.83 -7.36
CA VAL A 33 11.35 -5.82 -7.95
C VAL A 33 11.33 -7.09 -7.10
N ASP A 34 11.12 -8.22 -7.74
CA ASP A 34 11.19 -9.56 -7.14
C ASP A 34 12.55 -9.74 -6.44
N PRO A 35 12.60 -10.08 -5.14
CA PRO A 35 13.85 -10.20 -4.39
C PRO A 35 14.80 -11.27 -4.92
N VAL A 36 14.33 -12.21 -5.76
CA VAL A 36 15.15 -13.30 -6.32
C VAL A 36 15.54 -13.04 -7.77
N ASN A 37 14.75 -12.27 -8.52
CA ASN A 37 14.99 -12.01 -9.95
C ASN A 37 14.94 -10.50 -10.25
N ALA A 38 16.12 -9.88 -10.36
CA ALA A 38 16.29 -8.44 -10.61
C ALA A 38 15.63 -7.91 -11.90
N SER A 39 15.27 -8.78 -12.84
CA SER A 39 14.56 -8.43 -14.08
C SER A 39 13.04 -8.59 -13.99
N ASN A 40 12.51 -9.14 -12.89
CA ASN A 40 11.09 -9.38 -12.69
C ASN A 40 10.47 -8.28 -11.80
N ASN A 41 9.69 -7.38 -12.39
CA ASN A 41 8.79 -6.52 -11.62
C ASN A 41 7.49 -7.27 -11.33
N VAL A 42 7.20 -7.55 -10.06
CA VAL A 42 5.97 -8.26 -9.66
C VAL A 42 4.72 -7.41 -9.87
N ALA A 43 4.87 -6.08 -9.98
CA ALA A 43 3.79 -5.14 -10.16
C ALA A 43 3.63 -4.66 -11.61
N ARG A 44 4.28 -5.29 -12.59
CA ARG A 44 4.35 -4.83 -14.00
C ARG A 44 2.99 -4.58 -14.68
N LEU A 45 1.91 -5.21 -14.19
CA LEU A 45 0.57 -5.08 -14.75
C LEU A 45 -0.27 -3.97 -14.09
N TYR A 46 0.22 -3.36 -13.01
CA TYR A 46 -0.48 -2.26 -12.35
C TYR A 46 -0.42 -1.01 -13.21
N THR A 47 -1.60 -0.49 -13.54
CA THR A 47 -1.77 0.79 -14.23
C THR A 47 -1.76 1.96 -13.24
N ALA A 48 -1.66 3.18 -13.75
CA ALA A 48 -1.83 4.40 -12.95
C ALA A 48 -3.17 4.40 -12.21
N ALA A 49 -4.27 4.01 -12.89
CA ALA A 49 -5.59 3.94 -12.29
C ALA A 49 -5.67 2.92 -11.14
N ASN A 50 -5.01 1.76 -11.27
CA ASN A 50 -4.95 0.80 -10.17
C ASN A 50 -4.18 1.35 -8.99
N ALA A 51 -3.03 1.99 -9.24
CA ALA A 51 -2.20 2.52 -8.19
C ALA A 51 -2.87 3.71 -7.48
N ASP A 52 -3.59 4.56 -8.19
CA ASP A 52 -4.35 5.68 -7.62
C ASP A 52 -5.50 5.14 -6.74
N ALA A 53 -6.25 4.14 -7.21
CA ALA A 53 -7.31 3.52 -6.40
C ALA A 53 -6.78 2.87 -5.10
N ILE A 54 -5.57 2.28 -5.13
CA ILE A 54 -4.92 1.73 -3.93
C ILE A 54 -4.50 2.83 -2.97
N VAL A 55 -3.97 3.95 -3.50
CA VAL A 55 -3.58 5.10 -2.68
C VAL A 55 -4.79 5.72 -2.00
N ASP A 56 -5.89 5.90 -2.72
CA ASP A 56 -7.13 6.45 -2.18
C ASP A 56 -7.69 5.54 -1.08
N ALA A 57 -7.77 4.22 -1.32
CA ALA A 57 -8.20 3.26 -0.30
C ALA A 57 -7.26 3.25 0.93
N ALA A 58 -5.96 3.41 0.74
CA ALA A 58 -4.99 3.49 1.84
C ALA A 58 -5.12 4.79 2.65
N LEU A 59 -5.48 5.91 2.02
CA LEU A 59 -5.79 7.17 2.68
C LEU A 59 -7.07 7.03 3.53
N GLU A 60 -8.16 6.52 2.95
CA GLU A 60 -9.41 6.31 3.66
C GLU A 60 -9.24 5.37 4.87
N ALA A 61 -8.47 4.29 4.71
CA ALA A 61 -8.16 3.38 5.79
C ALA A 61 -7.31 4.05 6.89
N GLY A 62 -6.35 4.88 6.51
CA GLY A 62 -5.54 5.68 7.44
C GLY A 62 -6.41 6.64 8.26
N ASP A 63 -7.25 7.43 7.60
CA ASP A 63 -8.17 8.36 8.24
C ASP A 63 -9.14 7.64 9.18
N ALA A 64 -9.62 6.44 8.80
CA ALA A 64 -10.47 5.63 9.65
C ALA A 64 -9.74 5.14 10.91
N ILE A 65 -8.47 4.73 10.80
CA ILE A 65 -7.66 4.31 11.96
C ILE A 65 -7.41 5.49 12.91
N ASP A 66 -7.05 6.66 12.39
CA ASP A 66 -6.83 7.86 13.19
C ASP A 66 -8.13 8.31 13.89
N ALA A 67 -9.26 8.25 13.19
CA ALA A 67 -10.57 8.54 13.76
C ALA A 67 -10.99 7.51 14.83
N ALA A 68 -10.69 6.23 14.62
CA ALA A 68 -10.95 5.17 15.60
C ALA A 68 -10.15 5.38 16.90
N LEU A 69 -8.90 5.83 16.78
CA LEU A 69 -8.03 6.16 17.91
C LEU A 69 -8.58 7.33 18.74
N ALA A 70 -9.17 8.32 18.09
CA ALA A 70 -9.75 9.51 18.73
C ALA A 70 -11.23 9.36 19.13
N ALA A 71 -11.87 8.23 18.82
CA ALA A 71 -13.30 8.05 19.01
C ALA A 71 -13.70 8.07 20.50
N PRO A 72 -14.79 8.78 20.88
CA PRO A 72 -15.16 8.97 22.29
C PRO A 72 -15.83 7.74 22.92
N ASN A 73 -16.17 6.72 22.13
CA ASN A 73 -16.80 5.50 22.63
C ASN A 73 -16.54 4.32 21.70
N LYS A 74 -16.70 3.11 22.25
CA LYS A 74 -16.47 1.84 21.57
C LYS A 74 -17.31 1.68 20.30
N GLN A 75 -18.58 2.10 20.30
CA GLN A 75 -19.47 1.96 19.15
C GLN A 75 -18.90 2.72 17.92
N LEU A 76 -18.41 3.94 18.13
CA LEU A 76 -17.76 4.72 17.07
C LEU A 76 -16.41 4.13 16.66
N THR A 77 -15.60 3.65 17.61
CA THR A 77 -14.35 2.94 17.29
C THR A 77 -14.61 1.74 16.37
N VAL A 78 -15.61 0.91 16.69
CA VAL A 78 -16.02 -0.23 15.85
C VAL A 78 -16.47 0.23 14.47
N ALA A 79 -17.30 1.27 14.39
CA ALA A 79 -17.79 1.80 13.11
C ALA A 79 -16.65 2.30 12.20
N TYR A 80 -15.61 2.92 12.77
CA TYR A 80 -14.43 3.30 11.99
C TYR A 80 -13.61 2.10 11.54
N TRP A 81 -13.39 1.10 12.40
CA TRP A 81 -12.70 -0.14 12.00
C TRP A 81 -13.46 -0.94 10.93
N GLN A 82 -14.80 -0.87 10.91
CA GLN A 82 -15.62 -1.46 9.86
C GLN A 82 -15.39 -0.83 8.48
N LYS A 83 -14.84 0.39 8.39
CA LYS A 83 -14.39 0.96 7.11
C LYS A 83 -13.14 0.25 6.57
N VAL A 84 -12.28 -0.25 7.46
CA VAL A 84 -11.03 -0.95 7.10
C VAL A 84 -11.28 -2.43 6.84
N PHE A 85 -12.09 -3.08 7.69
CA PHE A 85 -12.24 -4.54 7.69
C PHE A 85 -13.65 -5.03 7.28
N GLY A 86 -14.57 -4.12 7.02
CA GLY A 86 -15.95 -4.44 6.68
C GLY A 86 -16.83 -4.77 7.89
N PRO A 87 -18.12 -5.08 7.65
CA PRO A 87 -19.13 -5.25 8.70
C PRO A 87 -18.93 -6.49 9.58
N SER A 88 -18.02 -7.40 9.22
CA SER A 88 -17.66 -8.56 10.07
C SER A 88 -16.80 -8.17 11.27
N PHE A 89 -16.24 -6.96 11.31
CA PHE A 89 -15.50 -6.46 12.47
C PHE A 89 -16.45 -5.99 13.59
N GLN A 90 -16.33 -6.59 14.78
CA GLN A 90 -17.27 -6.42 15.90
C GLN A 90 -16.59 -6.17 17.26
N ALA A 91 -15.27 -5.92 17.28
CA ALA A 91 -14.43 -5.99 18.48
C ALA A 91 -14.71 -4.90 19.54
#